data_AF-A0AAW0MQF3-F1
#
_entry.id   AF-A0AAW0MQF3-F1
#
_cell.length_a   1.000
_cell.length_b   1.000
_cell.length_c   1.000
_cell.angle_alpha   90.00
_cell.angle_beta   90.00
_cell.angle_gamma   90.00
#
_symmetry.space_group_name_H-M   'P 1'
#
loop_
_entity.id
_entity.type
_entity.pdbx_description
1 polymer ?
#
loop_
_entity_poly.entity_id
_entity_poly.type
_entity_poly.pdbx_seq_one_letter_code
_entity_poly.pdbx_strand_id
1 'polypeptide(L)'
;MSYLDWAESQLAEIELLSSMFPTQEELDFSDPLSLDLLRSYVEGPGSTEGPPAYRPHFNIKHKMQPAGMEEMDVTVSCAYPSEYPSVLPEITVRCSALNRSQQSQLQSDLSAHLSETCLGEVCVLSALDWLKDHLHLYTCPASPSAPAQRDPALSQPPEVFTRLWIYSHHIYNKIKRKNIWSGPRSWSESADMEEDYDSTQRGRPLTEPEQDGEPAVTLDSLRKFSQFEEAMFDPHGNRGNHMDLGQLYHFLNEKGLSEVFQMYFGIEGR
;
A
#
# COMPACT_ATOMS: atom_id res chain seq x y z
N MET A 1 2.00 -7.15 31.13
CA MET A 1 0.88 -7.83 30.47
C MET A 1 1.39 -9.09 29.83
N SER A 2 0.68 -10.19 29.98
CA SER A 2 0.94 -11.44 29.28
C SER A 2 0.45 -11.35 27.82
N TYR A 3 0.86 -12.28 26.95
CA TYR A 3 0.30 -12.39 25.60
C TYR A 3 -1.21 -12.65 25.60
N LEU A 4 -1.72 -13.29 26.65
CA LEU A 4 -3.15 -13.52 26.84
C LEU A 4 -3.86 -12.21 27.15
N ASP A 5 -3.34 -11.38 28.07
CA ASP A 5 -3.92 -10.06 28.40
C ASP A 5 -4.00 -9.16 27.15
N TRP A 6 -2.98 -9.21 26.28
CA TRP A 6 -2.98 -8.51 25.01
C TRP A 6 -4.05 -9.05 24.06
N ALA A 7 -4.17 -10.37 23.93
CA ALA A 7 -5.18 -10.99 23.09
C ALA A 7 -6.61 -10.69 23.58
N GLU A 8 -6.84 -10.69 24.89
CA GLU A 8 -8.11 -10.28 25.50
C GLU A 8 -8.44 -8.82 25.18
N SER A 9 -7.46 -7.92 25.32
CA SER A 9 -7.63 -6.49 24.99
C SER A 9 -7.96 -6.29 23.51
N GLN A 10 -7.28 -7.00 22.63
CA GLN A 10 -7.53 -6.98 21.18
C GLN A 10 -8.93 -7.46 20.84
N LEU A 11 -9.35 -8.58 21.42
CA LEU A 11 -10.67 -9.16 21.17
C LEU A 11 -11.77 -8.22 21.68
N ALA A 12 -11.62 -7.66 22.87
CA ALA A 12 -12.57 -6.70 23.43
C ALA A 12 -12.72 -5.44 22.57
N GLU A 13 -11.62 -4.89 22.02
CA GLU A 13 -11.71 -3.76 21.10
C GLU A 13 -12.42 -4.14 19.79
N ILE A 14 -12.15 -5.33 19.24
CA ILE A 14 -12.82 -5.80 18.02
C ILE A 14 -14.32 -6.00 18.23
N GLU A 15 -14.74 -6.55 19.38
CA GLU A 15 -16.15 -6.70 19.72
C GLU A 15 -16.84 -5.34 19.86
N LEU A 16 -16.16 -4.38 20.50
CA LEU A 16 -16.64 -3.00 20.58
C LEU A 16 -16.79 -2.37 19.18
N LEU A 17 -15.78 -2.50 18.32
CA LEU A 17 -15.83 -2.01 16.94
C LEU A 17 -16.96 -2.68 16.15
N SER A 18 -17.15 -3.99 16.32
CA SER A 18 -18.23 -4.73 15.67
C SER A 18 -19.61 -4.28 16.13
N SER A 19 -19.74 -3.83 17.37
CA SER A 19 -20.98 -3.22 17.89
C SER A 19 -21.19 -1.78 17.39
N MET A 20 -20.11 -1.02 17.21
CA MET A 20 -20.15 0.37 16.72
C MET A 20 -20.40 0.46 15.22
N PHE A 21 -19.92 -0.53 14.46
CA PHE A 21 -20.03 -0.63 13.01
C PHE A 21 -20.69 -1.97 12.64
N PRO A 22 -22.03 -2.09 12.83
CA PRO A 22 -22.72 -3.37 12.73
C PRO A 22 -22.87 -3.86 11.28
N THR A 23 -22.67 -3.01 10.28
CA THR A 23 -22.84 -3.39 8.88
C THR A 23 -21.53 -3.88 8.26
N GLN A 24 -21.63 -4.87 7.36
CA GLN A 24 -20.47 -5.39 6.63
C GLN A 24 -19.88 -4.38 5.63
N GLU A 25 -20.64 -3.34 5.29
CA GLU A 25 -20.16 -2.22 4.48
C GLU A 25 -19.24 -1.30 5.29
N GLU A 26 -19.51 -1.13 6.59
CA GLU A 26 -18.73 -0.28 7.51
C GLU A 26 -17.52 -0.98 8.11
N LEU A 27 -17.62 -2.25 8.51
CA LEU A 27 -16.51 -3.03 9.06
C LEU A 27 -16.35 -4.37 8.34
N ASP A 28 -15.19 -4.58 7.73
CA ASP A 28 -14.86 -5.80 6.99
C ASP A 28 -13.51 -6.38 7.42
N PHE A 29 -13.47 -7.69 7.70
CA PHE A 29 -12.27 -8.42 8.07
C PHE A 29 -11.66 -9.07 6.84
N SER A 30 -10.39 -8.77 6.55
CA SER A 30 -9.69 -9.31 5.37
C SER A 30 -9.48 -10.83 5.46
N ASP A 31 -9.32 -11.35 6.68
CA ASP A 31 -9.25 -12.79 6.95
C ASP A 31 -10.07 -13.13 8.20
N PRO A 32 -11.27 -13.71 8.03
CA PRO A 32 -12.11 -14.14 9.15
C PRO A 32 -11.44 -15.19 10.06
N LEU A 33 -10.53 -16.01 9.52
CA LEU A 33 -9.87 -17.08 10.29
C LEU A 33 -8.99 -16.51 11.40
N SER A 34 -8.29 -15.39 11.14
CA SER A 34 -7.47 -14.72 12.14
C SER A 34 -8.27 -14.24 13.35
N LEU A 35 -9.54 -13.87 13.17
CA LEU A 35 -10.43 -13.50 14.28
C LEU A 35 -10.91 -14.73 15.07
N ASP A 36 -11.26 -15.81 14.38
CA ASP A 36 -11.66 -17.06 15.05
C ASP A 36 -10.49 -17.68 15.83
N LEU A 37 -9.27 -17.62 15.29
CA LEU A 37 -8.05 -18.00 15.99
C LEU A 37 -7.82 -17.15 17.24
N LEU A 38 -8.02 -15.83 17.16
CA LEU A 38 -7.93 -14.95 18.31
C LEU A 38 -8.96 -15.30 19.39
N ARG A 39 -10.22 -15.52 19.00
CA ARG A 39 -11.31 -15.91 19.92
C ARG A 39 -11.02 -17.23 20.61
N SER A 40 -10.68 -18.27 19.84
CA SER A 40 -10.35 -19.58 20.41
C SER A 40 -9.14 -19.55 21.33
N TYR A 41 -8.14 -18.70 21.08
CA TYR A 41 -7.00 -18.51 21.97
C TYR A 41 -7.39 -17.87 23.31
N VAL A 42 -8.31 -16.91 23.30
CA VAL A 42 -8.81 -16.22 24.50
C VAL A 42 -9.78 -17.10 25.30
N GLU A 43 -10.69 -17.80 24.62
CA GLU A 43 -11.74 -18.61 25.25
C GLU A 43 -11.29 -20.04 25.59
N GLY A 44 -10.17 -20.49 25.03
CA GLY A 44 -9.68 -21.86 25.15
C GLY A 44 -9.25 -22.25 26.57
N PRO A 45 -9.52 -23.50 27.01
CA PRO A 45 -9.17 -23.95 28.35
C PRO A 45 -7.67 -24.21 28.48
N GLY A 46 -6.92 -23.17 28.87
CA GLY A 46 -5.49 -23.22 29.16
C GLY A 46 -4.66 -23.22 27.88
N SER A 47 -3.86 -22.16 27.70
CA SER A 47 -2.97 -21.90 26.56
C SER A 47 -1.90 -22.99 26.37
N THR A 48 -2.28 -24.19 25.94
CA THR A 48 -1.36 -25.26 25.54
C THR A 48 -0.78 -25.03 24.15
N GLU A 49 -1.44 -24.18 23.34
CA GLU A 49 -0.91 -23.67 22.08
C GLU A 49 -0.38 -22.25 22.28
N GLY A 50 0.73 -21.92 21.60
CA GLY A 50 1.33 -20.59 21.65
C GLY A 50 0.40 -19.50 21.10
N PRO A 51 0.77 -18.21 21.22
CA PRO A 51 -0.02 -17.12 20.68
C PRO A 51 -0.26 -17.33 19.17
N PRO A 52 -1.44 -16.94 18.64
CA PRO A 52 -1.76 -17.15 17.24
C PRO A 52 -0.72 -16.44 16.35
N ALA A 53 -0.31 -17.15 15.29
CA ALA A 53 0.71 -16.64 14.36
C ALA A 53 0.21 -15.45 13.53
N TYR A 54 -1.11 -15.32 13.40
CA TYR A 54 -1.79 -14.26 12.66
C TYR A 54 -2.74 -13.52 13.58
N ARG A 55 -2.87 -12.23 13.33
CA ARG A 55 -3.77 -11.33 14.04
C ARG A 55 -4.76 -10.72 13.06
N PRO A 56 -5.93 -10.28 13.53
CA PRO A 56 -6.95 -9.71 12.65
C PRO A 56 -6.43 -8.49 11.86
N HIS A 57 -6.81 -8.47 10.59
CA HIS A 57 -6.66 -7.33 9.69
C HIS A 57 -8.06 -6.94 9.21
N PHE A 58 -8.42 -5.67 9.36
CA PHE A 58 -9.77 -5.20 9.03
C PHE A 58 -9.77 -3.79 8.48
N ASN A 59 -10.87 -3.43 7.82
CA ASN A 59 -11.11 -2.12 7.25
C ASN A 59 -12.37 -1.53 7.86
N ILE A 60 -12.27 -0.29 8.33
CA ILE A 60 -13.41 0.52 8.73
C ILE A 60 -13.65 1.54 7.64
N LYS A 61 -14.78 1.44 6.94
CA LYS A 61 -15.26 2.44 5.99
C LYS A 61 -16.19 3.38 6.73
N HIS A 62 -15.77 4.62 6.87
CA HIS A 62 -16.52 5.62 7.61
C HIS A 62 -16.74 6.85 6.74
N LYS A 63 -17.98 7.32 6.72
CA LYS A 63 -18.34 8.58 6.10
C LYS A 63 -18.09 9.71 7.09
N MET A 64 -17.17 10.59 6.74
CA MET A 64 -16.77 11.71 7.58
C MET A 64 -17.26 13.01 6.96
N GLN A 65 -17.88 13.86 7.77
CA GLN A 65 -18.25 15.21 7.36
C GLN A 65 -17.37 16.24 8.08
N PRO A 66 -16.16 16.54 7.55
CA PRO A 66 -15.28 17.53 8.16
C PRO A 66 -15.90 18.94 8.07
N ALA A 67 -16.15 19.58 9.23
CA ALA A 67 -16.44 21.01 9.39
C ALA A 67 -17.28 21.70 8.29
N GLY A 68 -18.39 21.08 7.86
CA GLY A 68 -19.33 21.65 6.88
C GLY A 68 -18.96 21.45 5.41
N MET A 69 -17.94 20.64 5.10
CA MET A 69 -17.67 20.14 3.75
C MET A 69 -18.65 19.04 3.33
N GLU A 70 -18.58 18.65 2.05
CA GLU A 70 -19.24 17.44 1.56
C GLU A 70 -18.75 16.21 2.32
N GLU A 71 -19.64 15.22 2.42
CA GLU A 71 -19.37 13.94 3.06
C GLU A 71 -18.26 13.21 2.27
N MET A 72 -17.24 12.75 2.98
CA MET A 72 -16.08 12.08 2.39
C MET A 72 -16.02 10.63 2.85
N ASP A 73 -15.84 9.72 1.89
CA ASP A 73 -15.58 8.33 2.18
C ASP A 73 -14.12 8.17 2.64
N VAL A 74 -13.94 7.74 3.88
CA VAL A 74 -12.63 7.44 4.48
C VAL A 74 -12.58 5.95 4.80
N THR A 75 -11.52 5.28 4.37
CA THR A 75 -11.24 3.89 4.75
C THR A 75 -10.03 3.84 5.67
N VAL A 76 -10.21 3.28 6.86
CA VAL A 76 -9.14 3.06 7.84
C VAL A 76 -8.85 1.56 7.88
N SER A 77 -7.67 1.17 7.41
CA SER A 77 -7.20 -0.22 7.46
C SER A 77 -6.33 -0.40 8.71
N CYS A 78 -6.65 -1.40 9.52
CA CYS A 78 -5.96 -1.71 10.77
C CYS A 78 -5.38 -3.13 10.72
N ALA A 79 -4.14 -3.28 11.16
CA ALA A 79 -3.48 -4.57 11.38
C ALA A 79 -2.92 -4.63 12.81
N TYR A 80 -3.34 -5.64 13.56
CA TYR A 80 -2.90 -5.80 14.94
C TYR A 80 -1.59 -6.60 15.00
N PRO A 81 -0.55 -6.11 15.68
CA PRO A 81 0.58 -6.93 16.07
C PRO A 81 0.22 -7.78 17.30
N SER A 82 1.00 -8.83 17.55
CA SER A 82 0.74 -9.74 18.68
C SER A 82 0.93 -9.08 20.05
N GLU A 83 1.69 -8.00 20.10
CA GLU A 83 2.02 -7.24 21.30
C GLU A 83 1.09 -6.04 21.53
N TYR A 84 0.19 -5.70 20.61
CA TYR A 84 -0.79 -4.61 20.81
C TYR A 84 -1.71 -4.95 22.00
N PRO A 85 -1.95 -4.03 22.96
CA PRO A 85 -1.69 -2.59 22.93
C PRO A 85 -0.33 -2.07 23.41
N SER A 86 0.62 -2.94 23.79
CA SER A 86 1.95 -2.47 24.23
C SER A 86 2.78 -1.81 23.10
N VAL A 87 2.50 -2.19 21.86
CA VAL A 87 2.97 -1.52 20.64
C VAL A 87 1.77 -1.09 19.82
N LEU A 88 1.87 -0.02 19.05
CA LEU A 88 0.75 0.47 18.25
C LEU A 88 0.36 -0.51 17.12
N PRO A 89 -0.91 -0.51 16.72
CA PRO A 89 -1.33 -1.21 15.51
C PRO A 89 -0.87 -0.44 14.27
N GLU A 90 -0.73 -1.14 13.15
CA GLU A 90 -0.51 -0.49 11.86
C GLU A 90 -1.87 0.02 11.35
N ILE A 91 -2.09 1.33 11.51
CA ILE A 91 -3.28 2.02 11.01
C ILE A 91 -2.89 2.79 9.76
N THR A 92 -3.55 2.50 8.65
CA THR A 92 -3.39 3.27 7.40
C THR A 92 -4.72 3.87 6.99
N VAL A 93 -4.69 5.14 6.59
CA VAL A 93 -5.88 5.87 6.17
C VAL A 93 -5.86 6.03 4.67
N ARG A 94 -7.03 5.91 4.03
CA ARG A 94 -7.25 6.24 2.63
C ARG A 94 -8.45 7.15 2.51
N CYS A 95 -8.25 8.29 1.86
CA CYS A 95 -9.31 9.23 1.55
C CYS A 95 -9.19 9.64 0.08
N SER A 96 -10.28 9.51 -0.69
CA SER A 96 -10.30 9.86 -2.12
C SER A 96 -10.12 11.35 -2.39
N ALA A 97 -10.41 12.20 -1.40
CA ALA A 97 -10.27 13.65 -1.51
C ALA A 97 -8.83 14.16 -1.28
N LEU A 98 -7.91 13.30 -0.82
CA LEU A 98 -6.53 13.69 -0.51
C LEU A 98 -5.57 13.24 -1.61
N ASN A 99 -4.65 14.13 -1.97
CA ASN A 99 -3.53 13.77 -2.84
C ASN A 99 -2.43 13.03 -2.06
N ARG A 100 -1.41 12.56 -2.78
CA ARG A 100 -0.31 11.77 -2.20
C ARG A 100 0.45 12.49 -1.07
N SER A 101 0.71 13.78 -1.19
CA SER A 101 1.43 14.52 -0.15
C SER A 101 0.56 14.77 1.08
N GLN A 102 -0.71 15.12 0.89
CA GLN A 102 -1.69 15.26 1.97
C GLN A 102 -1.91 13.95 2.72
N GLN A 103 -2.05 12.83 2.00
CA GLN A 103 -2.21 11.50 2.58
C GLN A 103 -0.98 11.10 3.41
N SER A 104 0.23 11.39 2.91
CA SER A 104 1.48 11.12 3.64
C SER A 104 1.60 11.98 4.90
N GLN A 105 1.19 13.25 4.83
CA GLN A 105 1.21 14.14 5.99
C GLN A 105 0.21 13.68 7.05
N LEU A 106 -1.03 13.39 6.65
CA LEU A 106 -2.06 12.85 7.55
C LEU A 106 -1.60 11.56 8.22
N GLN A 107 -0.99 10.64 7.47
CA GLN A 107 -0.47 9.39 8.01
C GLN A 107 0.66 9.64 9.03
N SER A 108 1.56 10.58 8.74
CA SER A 108 2.63 10.97 9.66
C SER A 108 2.07 11.54 10.96
N ASP A 109 1.14 12.49 10.87
CA ASP A 109 0.56 13.18 12.02
C ASP A 109 -0.30 12.24 12.88
N LEU A 110 -1.10 11.36 12.25
CA LEU A 110 -1.85 10.32 12.95
C LEU A 110 -0.92 9.39 13.73
N SER A 111 0.16 8.92 13.09
CA SER A 111 1.11 8.02 13.74
C SER A 111 1.82 8.67 14.93
N ALA A 112 2.16 9.96 14.81
CA ALA A 112 2.74 10.74 15.90
C ALA A 112 1.73 10.87 17.06
N HIS A 113 0.48 11.26 16.78
CA HIS A 113 -0.56 11.40 17.79
C HIS A 113 -0.81 10.11 18.58
N LEU A 114 -0.93 8.98 17.90
CA LEU A 114 -1.15 7.68 18.53
C LEU A 114 0.03 7.26 19.41
N SER A 115 1.27 7.57 18.98
CA SER A 115 2.47 7.26 19.75
C SER A 115 2.60 8.08 21.03
N GLU A 116 2.06 9.29 21.04
CA GLU A 116 2.09 10.18 22.21
C GLU A 116 0.94 9.89 23.19
N THR A 117 -0.22 9.50 22.67
CA THR A 117 -1.47 9.46 23.44
C THR A 117 -1.91 8.06 23.84
N CYS A 118 -1.59 7.04 23.04
CA CYS A 118 -2.28 5.74 23.12
C CYS A 118 -1.38 4.52 23.37
N LEU A 119 -0.10 4.72 23.70
CA LEU A 119 0.79 3.59 24.03
C LEU A 119 0.31 2.85 25.29
N GLY A 120 0.09 1.54 25.16
CA GLY A 120 -0.38 0.69 26.25
C GLY A 120 -1.91 0.58 26.36
N GLU A 121 -2.66 1.33 25.55
CA GLU A 121 -4.12 1.30 25.50
C GLU A 121 -4.63 0.98 24.09
N VAL A 122 -5.87 0.50 24.01
CA VAL A 122 -6.54 0.26 22.72
C VAL A 122 -6.93 1.60 22.08
N CYS A 123 -6.68 1.78 20.79
CA CYS A 123 -6.58 3.11 20.19
C CYS A 123 -7.28 3.29 18.84
N VAL A 124 -7.99 2.29 18.32
CA VAL A 124 -8.60 2.38 16.98
C VAL A 124 -9.74 3.41 16.96
N LEU A 125 -10.57 3.46 18.00
CA LEU A 125 -11.61 4.49 18.13
C LEU A 125 -11.00 5.89 18.32
N SER A 126 -9.95 6.01 19.12
CA SER A 126 -9.21 7.27 19.29
C SER A 126 -8.63 7.77 17.95
N ALA A 127 -8.11 6.86 17.12
CA ALA A 127 -7.66 7.19 15.77
C ALA A 127 -8.81 7.71 14.89
N LEU A 128 -9.99 7.10 14.95
CA LEU A 128 -11.17 7.54 14.21
C LEU A 128 -11.66 8.92 14.66
N ASP A 129 -11.65 9.18 15.97
CA ASP A 129 -12.06 10.47 16.51
C ASP A 129 -11.04 11.57 16.15
N TRP A 130 -9.75 11.27 16.26
CA TRP A 130 -8.71 12.18 15.78
C TRP A 130 -8.89 12.51 14.28
N LEU A 131 -9.20 11.50 13.46
CA LEU A 131 -9.45 11.72 12.02
C LEU A 131 -10.65 12.63 11.79
N LYS A 132 -11.77 12.42 12.48
CA LYS A 132 -12.95 13.31 12.36
C LYS A 132 -12.58 14.77 12.66
N ASP A 133 -11.75 14.99 13.67
CA ASP A 133 -11.35 16.33 14.10
C ASP A 133 -10.29 16.97 13.19
N HIS A 134 -9.39 16.20 12.58
CA HIS A 134 -8.22 16.74 11.86
C HIS A 134 -8.28 16.62 10.34
N LEU A 135 -9.17 15.80 9.78
CA LEU A 135 -9.25 15.55 8.33
C LEU A 135 -9.39 16.85 7.51
N HIS A 136 -10.15 17.82 8.03
CA HIS A 136 -10.40 19.11 7.39
C HIS A 136 -9.12 19.95 7.16
N LEU A 137 -8.07 19.73 7.95
CA LEU A 137 -6.79 20.42 7.83
C LEU A 137 -6.03 20.01 6.56
N TYR A 138 -6.27 18.78 6.09
CA TYR A 138 -5.59 18.21 4.93
C TYR A 138 -6.38 18.42 3.63
N THR A 139 -7.70 18.61 3.72
CA THR A 139 -8.58 18.88 2.56
C THR A 139 -8.62 20.35 2.17
N CYS A 140 -8.16 21.25 3.05
CA CYS A 140 -8.14 22.68 2.77
C CYS A 140 -7.14 23.00 1.63
N PRO A 141 -7.59 23.59 0.51
CA PRO A 141 -6.66 24.18 -0.44
C PRO A 141 -6.03 25.38 0.26
N ALA A 142 -4.75 25.28 0.63
CA ALA A 142 -4.00 26.41 1.15
C ALA A 142 -4.21 27.63 0.23
N SER A 143 -4.85 28.67 0.76
CA SER A 143 -4.94 30.10 0.34
C SER A 143 -4.75 30.48 -1.15
N PRO A 144 -5.58 31.39 -1.72
CA PRO A 144 -5.45 31.83 -3.11
C PRO A 144 -4.19 32.68 -3.35
N SER A 145 -3.07 32.05 -3.70
CA SER A 145 -1.98 32.73 -4.40
C SER A 145 -2.36 32.86 -5.87
N ALA A 146 -2.80 34.07 -6.26
CA ALA A 146 -2.95 34.65 -7.60
C ALA A 146 -3.54 33.78 -8.74
N PRO A 147 -4.40 34.33 -9.63
CA PRO A 147 -5.01 33.57 -10.71
C PRO A 147 -3.96 33.23 -11.78
N ALA A 148 -3.32 32.07 -11.67
CA ALA A 148 -2.81 31.40 -12.85
C ALA A 148 -4.02 30.81 -13.57
N GLN A 149 -4.27 31.30 -14.79
CA GLN A 149 -5.29 30.77 -15.69
C GLN A 149 -5.12 29.24 -15.77
N ARG A 150 -6.05 28.51 -15.17
CA ARG A 150 -6.17 27.07 -15.35
C ARG A 150 -7.12 26.88 -16.52
N ASP A 151 -6.58 26.46 -17.66
CA ASP A 151 -7.36 25.79 -18.68
C ASP A 151 -8.17 24.65 -18.03
N PRO A 152 -9.39 24.36 -18.52
CA PRO A 152 -10.24 23.36 -17.91
C PRO A 152 -9.52 22.01 -17.90
N ALA A 153 -9.19 21.53 -16.69
CA ALA A 153 -8.60 20.23 -16.49
C ALA A 153 -9.53 19.17 -17.08
N LEU A 154 -9.09 18.55 -18.17
CA LEU A 154 -9.64 17.31 -18.68
C LEU A 154 -9.71 16.32 -17.51
N SER A 155 -10.92 15.83 -17.23
CA SER A 155 -11.21 14.79 -16.26
C SER A 155 -10.27 13.61 -16.46
N GLN A 156 -9.22 13.51 -15.64
CA GLN A 156 -8.35 12.35 -15.63
C GLN A 156 -9.21 11.16 -15.18
N PRO A 157 -9.26 10.05 -15.93
CA PRO A 157 -9.96 8.85 -15.50
C PRO A 157 -9.36 8.33 -14.19
N PRO A 158 -10.16 7.71 -13.30
CA PRO A 158 -9.69 7.23 -12.01
C PRO A 158 -8.43 6.39 -12.17
N GLU A 159 -7.39 6.72 -11.41
CA GLU A 159 -6.12 5.99 -11.41
C GLU A 159 -6.34 4.59 -10.84
N VAL A 160 -6.28 3.57 -11.70
CA VAL A 160 -6.44 2.17 -11.31
C VAL A 160 -5.06 1.58 -11.02
N PHE A 161 -4.84 1.18 -9.78
CA PHE A 161 -3.66 0.42 -9.37
C PHE A 161 -3.95 -1.08 -9.45
N THR A 162 -3.01 -1.86 -10.00
CA THR A 162 -3.08 -3.32 -10.00
C THR A 162 -2.13 -3.89 -8.96
N ARG A 163 -2.62 -4.80 -8.12
CA ARG A 163 -1.83 -5.58 -7.16
C ARG A 163 -1.70 -7.00 -7.68
N LEU A 164 -0.48 -7.46 -7.96
CA LEU A 164 -0.22 -8.83 -8.38
C LEU A 164 0.28 -9.65 -7.18
N TRP A 165 -0.42 -10.74 -6.84
CA TRP A 165 0.03 -11.70 -5.83
C TRP A 165 0.79 -12.83 -6.53
N ILE A 166 2.11 -12.85 -6.39
CA ILE A 166 2.95 -13.93 -6.92
C ILE A 166 3.25 -14.90 -5.77
N TYR A 167 2.53 -16.02 -5.73
CA TYR A 167 2.88 -17.13 -4.84
C TYR A 167 3.96 -17.99 -5.51
N SER A 168 5.23 -17.86 -5.09
CA SER A 168 6.33 -18.64 -5.65
C SER A 168 7.33 -19.10 -4.60
N HIS A 169 7.68 -20.39 -4.64
CA HIS A 169 8.72 -20.98 -3.80
C HIS A 169 10.15 -20.45 -4.11
N HIS A 170 10.33 -19.62 -5.16
CA HIS A 170 11.63 -19.09 -5.59
C HIS A 170 12.02 -17.73 -4.98
N ILE A 171 11.15 -17.10 -4.18
CA ILE A 171 11.38 -15.77 -3.56
C ILE A 171 12.10 -15.86 -2.19
N TYR A 172 12.52 -17.06 -1.76
CA TYR A 172 13.18 -17.29 -0.46
C TYR A 172 14.55 -16.60 -0.29
N ASN A 173 15.19 -16.13 -1.37
CA ASN A 173 16.51 -15.52 -1.33
C ASN A 173 16.49 -14.14 -0.62
N LYS A 174 17.33 -13.98 0.41
CA LYS A 174 17.43 -12.76 1.24
C LYS A 174 17.76 -11.49 0.43
N ILE A 175 18.55 -11.61 -0.64
CA ILE A 175 18.92 -10.50 -1.51
C ILE A 175 17.72 -10.09 -2.37
N LYS A 176 17.01 -11.07 -2.94
CA LYS A 176 15.80 -10.83 -3.74
C LYS A 176 14.72 -10.12 -2.92
N ARG A 177 14.52 -10.52 -1.65
CA ARG A 177 13.61 -9.83 -0.72
C ARG A 177 14.01 -8.39 -0.44
N LYS A 178 15.31 -8.11 -0.31
CA LYS A 178 15.82 -6.76 -0.07
C LYS A 178 15.56 -5.83 -1.26
N ASN A 179 15.71 -6.32 -2.49
CA ASN A 179 15.44 -5.56 -3.71
C ASN A 179 13.95 -5.28 -3.93
N ILE A 180 13.07 -6.20 -3.51
CA ILE A 180 11.61 -5.98 -3.52
C ILE A 180 11.22 -4.92 -2.48
N TRP A 181 11.82 -4.96 -1.30
CA TRP A 181 11.52 -4.03 -0.20
C TRP A 181 12.08 -2.61 -0.42
N SER A 182 13.23 -2.47 -1.12
CA SER A 182 13.84 -1.16 -1.35
C SER A 182 13.05 -0.24 -2.29
N GLY A 183 12.03 -0.76 -2.97
CA GLY A 183 11.07 0.03 -3.75
C GLY A 183 11.70 0.88 -4.87
N PRO A 184 10.91 1.72 -5.56
CA PRO A 184 11.32 2.52 -6.71
C PRO A 184 12.39 3.59 -6.44
N ARG A 185 12.87 3.77 -5.19
CA ARG A 185 13.84 4.82 -4.85
C ARG A 185 15.24 4.63 -5.45
N SER A 186 15.66 3.40 -5.73
CA SER A 186 16.93 3.16 -6.43
C SER A 186 16.83 3.24 -7.95
N TRP A 187 15.62 3.33 -8.49
CA TRP A 187 15.36 3.21 -9.93
C TRP A 187 15.54 4.53 -10.70
N SER A 188 15.70 5.65 -9.98
CA SER A 188 16.04 6.95 -10.58
C SER A 188 17.54 7.26 -10.58
N GLU A 189 18.36 6.57 -9.78
CA GLU A 189 19.81 6.87 -9.68
C GLU A 189 20.69 5.97 -10.56
N SER A 190 20.16 4.88 -11.12
CA SER A 190 20.95 3.93 -11.91
C SER A 190 20.84 4.10 -13.42
N ALA A 191 20.08 5.09 -13.92
CA ALA A 191 19.93 5.37 -15.34
C ALA A 191 20.93 6.41 -15.89
N ASP A 192 21.67 7.13 -15.03
CA ASP A 192 22.47 8.30 -15.43
C ASP A 192 23.99 8.08 -15.36
N MET A 193 24.49 6.84 -15.38
CA MET A 193 25.94 6.62 -15.27
C MET A 193 26.48 5.57 -16.24
N GLU A 194 26.39 5.89 -17.53
CA GLU A 194 27.33 5.40 -18.53
C GLU A 194 27.37 6.37 -19.72
N GLU A 195 28.35 7.27 -19.76
CA GLU A 195 28.84 7.77 -21.06
C GLU A 195 30.31 8.19 -20.95
N ASP A 196 31.08 7.57 -21.84
CA ASP A 196 32.52 7.61 -21.99
C ASP A 196 33.04 9.04 -22.29
N TYR A 197 34.10 9.43 -21.57
CA TYR A 197 34.84 10.65 -21.80
C TYR A 197 35.86 10.41 -22.92
N ASP A 198 35.57 10.83 -24.15
CA ASP A 198 36.60 11.07 -25.16
C ASP A 198 36.70 12.56 -25.51
N SER A 199 37.89 13.07 -25.25
CA SER A 199 38.32 14.44 -25.46
C SER A 199 38.87 14.62 -26.88
N THR A 200 38.37 15.59 -27.66
CA THR A 200 39.13 16.62 -28.41
C THR A 200 38.21 17.31 -29.45
N GLN A 201 38.07 18.64 -29.38
CA GLN A 201 38.16 19.64 -30.49
C GLN A 201 37.35 20.91 -30.15
N ARG A 202 37.91 22.07 -30.54
CA ARG A 202 37.54 23.45 -30.16
C ARG A 202 36.41 24.05 -31.01
N GLY A 203 35.55 24.87 -30.37
CA GLY A 203 35.35 26.30 -30.76
C GLY A 203 34.04 26.77 -31.41
N ARG A 204 33.16 27.43 -30.60
CA ARG A 204 32.21 28.58 -30.85
C ARG A 204 31.19 28.56 -32.04
N PRO A 205 30.13 29.41 -32.02
CA PRO A 205 29.16 29.78 -30.97
C PRO A 205 27.67 29.71 -31.44
N LEU A 206 26.74 29.74 -30.46
CA LEU A 206 25.30 30.06 -30.48
C LEU A 206 24.58 30.29 -31.83
N THR A 207 23.61 29.42 -32.17
CA THR A 207 22.35 29.78 -32.86
C THR A 207 21.26 28.70 -32.66
N GLU A 208 20.08 29.17 -32.27
CA GLU A 208 18.71 28.63 -32.43
C GLU A 208 18.26 27.39 -31.63
N PRO A 209 17.10 27.46 -30.94
CA PRO A 209 16.46 26.27 -30.37
C PRO A 209 15.60 25.59 -31.44
N GLU A 210 16.00 24.37 -31.83
CA GLU A 210 15.11 23.45 -32.54
C GLU A 210 13.97 23.02 -31.61
N GLN A 211 12.75 23.22 -32.09
CA GLN A 211 11.53 22.70 -31.48
C GLN A 211 11.37 21.23 -31.89
N ASP A 212 11.86 20.32 -31.06
CA ASP A 212 11.40 18.94 -31.10
C ASP A 212 10.34 18.75 -30.01
N GLY A 213 9.10 18.63 -30.47
CA GLY A 213 7.97 18.27 -29.65
C GLY A 213 8.07 16.81 -29.25
N GLU A 214 8.74 16.52 -28.14
CA GLU A 214 8.54 15.25 -27.45
C GLU A 214 7.11 15.21 -26.89
N PRO A 215 6.28 14.21 -27.22
CA PRO A 215 4.99 14.05 -26.57
C PRO A 215 5.26 13.77 -25.10
N ALA A 216 4.82 14.68 -24.23
CA ALA A 216 4.87 14.48 -22.79
C ALA A 216 4.37 13.07 -22.47
N VAL A 217 5.26 12.21 -21.98
CA VAL A 217 4.97 10.82 -21.62
C VAL A 217 3.84 10.85 -20.61
N THR A 218 2.63 10.58 -21.06
CA THR A 218 1.46 10.51 -20.20
C THR A 218 1.56 9.23 -19.38
N LEU A 219 1.20 9.27 -18.10
CA LEU A 219 1.24 8.08 -17.23
C LEU A 219 0.48 6.88 -17.83
N ASP A 220 -0.53 7.15 -18.67
CA ASP A 220 -1.29 6.14 -19.39
C ASP A 220 -0.46 5.39 -20.45
N SER A 221 0.56 6.02 -21.05
CA SER A 221 1.48 5.33 -21.97
C SER A 221 2.43 4.37 -21.25
N LEU A 222 2.58 4.49 -19.92
CA LEU A 222 3.35 3.58 -19.07
C LEU A 222 2.50 2.43 -18.52
N ARG A 223 1.16 2.48 -18.67
CA ARG A 223 0.23 1.49 -18.12
C ARG A 223 0.25 0.20 -18.95
N LYS A 224 0.83 -0.87 -18.40
CA LYS A 224 0.84 -2.21 -19.02
C LYS A 224 -0.36 -3.09 -18.64
N PHE A 225 -1.08 -2.73 -17.57
CA PHE A 225 -2.28 -3.42 -17.11
C PHE A 225 -3.43 -2.42 -16.98
N SER A 226 -4.52 -2.65 -17.70
CA SER A 226 -5.71 -1.78 -17.67
C SER A 226 -6.77 -2.25 -16.67
N GLN A 227 -6.71 -3.50 -16.20
CA GLN A 227 -7.66 -4.13 -15.30
C GLN A 227 -6.96 -5.06 -14.29
N PHE A 228 -7.68 -5.42 -13.22
CA PHE A 228 -7.25 -6.44 -12.27
C PHE A 228 -7.58 -7.82 -12.84
N GLU A 229 -6.56 -8.64 -13.07
CA GLU A 229 -6.68 -9.98 -13.65
C GLU A 229 -5.92 -10.97 -12.78
N GLU A 230 -6.59 -12.04 -12.36
CA GLU A 230 -5.95 -13.17 -11.69
C GLU A 230 -5.39 -14.12 -12.76
N ALA A 231 -4.07 -14.21 -12.82
CA ALA A 231 -3.38 -15.14 -13.73
C ALA A 231 -2.92 -16.38 -12.94
N MET A 232 -3.52 -17.54 -13.24
CA MET A 232 -3.06 -18.83 -12.74
C MET A 232 -2.28 -19.55 -13.85
N PHE A 233 -1.05 -19.95 -13.53
CA PHE A 233 -0.22 -20.74 -14.44
C PHE A 233 -0.19 -22.19 -13.98
N ASP A 234 -0.39 -23.12 -14.90
CA ASP A 234 -0.54 -24.52 -14.56
C ASP A 234 0.71 -25.05 -13.83
N PRO A 235 0.56 -25.91 -12.81
CA PRO A 235 1.69 -26.53 -12.15
C PRO A 235 2.39 -27.53 -13.10
N HIS A 236 3.71 -27.41 -13.21
CA HIS A 236 4.55 -28.24 -14.08
C HIS A 236 5.58 -29.07 -13.29
N GLY A 237 5.93 -30.25 -13.82
CA GLY A 237 6.93 -31.18 -13.27
C GLY A 237 6.35 -32.39 -12.55
N ASN A 238 7.14 -33.47 -12.43
CA ASN A 238 6.73 -34.81 -11.90
C ASN A 238 6.09 -34.83 -10.50
N ARG A 239 6.14 -33.71 -9.76
CA ARG A 239 5.57 -33.58 -8.42
C ARG A 239 4.47 -32.51 -8.31
N GLY A 240 4.14 -31.77 -9.38
CA GLY A 240 3.09 -30.75 -9.37
C GLY A 240 3.32 -29.56 -8.41
N ASN A 241 4.56 -29.36 -7.95
CA ASN A 241 4.89 -28.41 -6.86
C ASN A 241 5.41 -27.05 -7.35
N HIS A 242 5.49 -26.84 -8.67
CA HIS A 242 6.05 -25.63 -9.26
C HIS A 242 5.08 -25.08 -10.29
N MET A 243 4.76 -23.79 -10.25
CA MET A 243 4.06 -23.13 -11.37
C MET A 243 4.96 -23.16 -12.60
N ASP A 244 4.36 -23.26 -13.79
CA ASP A 244 5.07 -23.16 -15.06
C ASP A 244 5.65 -21.75 -15.26
N LEU A 245 6.94 -21.61 -14.97
CA LEU A 245 7.66 -20.34 -15.13
C LEU A 245 7.77 -19.93 -16.61
N GLY A 246 7.67 -20.86 -17.56
CA GLY A 246 7.64 -20.55 -19.00
C GLY A 246 6.36 -19.82 -19.37
N GLN A 247 5.22 -20.29 -18.87
CA GLN A 247 3.93 -19.60 -19.08
C GLN A 247 3.93 -18.20 -18.45
N LEU A 248 4.49 -18.06 -17.24
CA LEU A 248 4.65 -16.75 -16.60
C LEU A 248 5.57 -15.83 -17.41
N TYR A 249 6.68 -16.34 -17.96
CA TYR A 249 7.58 -15.56 -18.82
C TYR A 249 6.88 -15.08 -20.09
N HIS A 250 6.16 -15.96 -20.77
CA HIS A 250 5.38 -15.59 -21.96
C HIS A 250 4.33 -14.53 -21.64
N PHE A 251 3.58 -14.69 -20.55
CA PHE A 251 2.61 -13.71 -20.09
C PHE A 251 3.25 -12.33 -19.82
N LEU A 252 4.40 -12.29 -19.14
CA LEU A 252 5.12 -11.05 -18.90
C LEU A 252 5.68 -10.45 -20.19
N ASN A 253 6.18 -11.27 -21.10
CA ASN A 253 6.73 -10.83 -22.38
C ASN A 253 5.65 -10.22 -23.29
N GLU A 254 4.46 -10.82 -23.35
CA GLU A 254 3.30 -10.25 -24.07
C GLU A 254 2.90 -8.87 -23.56
N LYS A 255 3.13 -8.59 -22.27
CA LYS A 255 2.87 -7.28 -21.64
C LYS A 255 4.08 -6.34 -21.71
N GLY A 256 5.18 -6.74 -22.33
CA GLY A 256 6.42 -5.96 -22.42
C GLY A 256 7.13 -5.80 -21.08
N LEU A 257 7.02 -6.81 -20.20
CA LEU A 257 7.58 -6.85 -18.85
C LEU A 257 8.54 -8.03 -18.66
N SER A 258 9.18 -8.51 -19.74
CA SER A 258 10.12 -9.64 -19.70
C SER A 258 11.30 -9.39 -18.75
N GLU A 259 11.75 -8.15 -18.61
CA GLU A 259 12.82 -7.74 -17.68
C GLU A 259 12.46 -8.05 -16.21
N VAL A 260 11.17 -7.97 -15.85
CA VAL A 260 10.66 -8.28 -14.50
C VAL A 260 10.87 -9.76 -14.17
N PHE A 261 10.81 -10.64 -15.17
CA PHE A 261 11.07 -12.06 -14.98
C PHE A 261 12.52 -12.33 -14.59
N GLN A 262 13.48 -11.74 -15.31
CA GLN A 262 14.90 -11.84 -14.96
C GLN A 262 15.17 -11.23 -13.57
N MET A 263 14.50 -10.13 -13.25
CA MET A 263 14.62 -9.46 -11.95
C MET A 263 14.17 -10.34 -10.78
N TYR A 264 12.99 -10.99 -10.88
CA TYR A 264 12.46 -11.82 -9.81
C TYR A 264 13.12 -13.19 -9.75
N PHE A 265 13.38 -13.82 -10.89
CA PHE A 265 13.84 -15.21 -10.94
C PHE A 265 15.36 -15.34 -11.10
N GLY A 266 16.06 -14.29 -11.54
CA GLY A 266 17.52 -14.29 -11.72
C GLY A 266 17.98 -15.21 -12.84
N ILE A 267 17.06 -15.58 -13.74
CA ILE A 267 17.29 -16.42 -14.91
C ILE A 267 16.72 -15.71 -16.13
N GLU A 268 17.41 -15.81 -17.26
CA GLU A 268 16.88 -15.36 -18.55
C GLU A 268 15.78 -16.33 -18.99
N GLY A 269 14.61 -15.79 -19.33
CA GLY A 269 13.50 -16.59 -19.86
C GLY A 269 13.87 -17.17 -21.23
N ARG A 270 13.53 -18.44 -21.46
CA ARG A 270 13.69 -19.13 -22.75
C ARG A 270 12.34 -19.57 -23.27
#